data_AF-A0A059KWP9-F1
#
_entry.id   AF-A0A059KWP9-F1
#
_cell.length_a   1.000
_cell.length_b   1.000
_cell.length_c   1.000
_cell.angle_alpha   90.00
_cell.angle_beta   90.00
_cell.angle_gamma   90.00
#
_symmetry.space_group_name_H-M   'P 1'
#
loop_
_entity.id
_entity.type
_entity.pdbx_description
1 polymer ?
#
loop_
_entity_poly.entity_id
_entity_poly.type
_entity_poly.pdbx_seq_one_letter_code
_entity_poly.pdbx_strand_id
1 'polypeptide(L)'
;MQARATQAFAGLNQRFHRDYLDPTLQSVARHSGQLRDQTVQIGSAAGRSLKHRALQSWSDSVANLPSGRATLAAVGQTLQQVANCGLPTLAAEVVFMHTYSLLANSIAQKNPQAALGLQAVVSMASIASHVYVRHPRMDRLGADSTVAVRGHFGLSTQDWNAKSPAERDTLSHRQQQDSRNVTRNQVVAEVMYLGIASLGAARGDGALSARVIATQLRHFTYAVSRETLQASLSMTGILGGKETSGVNEDNMATLGWIYSAMTLAMGFVQDSVNQGILPAGQTLSSPDLTDAHQQPLRGETLAKSILLLAATRSGFNTLVSIMDGHVSRHLDAEQSGVSQSFQPSLPLKDYGRVLDQSLARMSWSSLASAANMAMGELVARDRVSPMLASFLGNGATAAAMGLAYRTINQTFQAHAAVRNAVDDPPAPD
;
A
#
# COMPACT_ATOMS: atom_id res chain seq x y z
N MET A 1 19.99 -2.58 -34.18
CA MET A 1 18.80 -3.07 -33.44
C MET A 1 18.38 -2.16 -32.28
N GLN A 2 19.27 -1.40 -31.62
CA GLN A 2 18.93 -0.41 -30.57
C GLN A 2 18.01 0.75 -31.02
N ALA A 3 18.09 1.22 -32.28
CA ALA A 3 17.24 2.32 -32.77
C ALA A 3 15.75 1.94 -32.90
N ARG A 4 15.43 0.66 -33.16
CA ARG A 4 14.04 0.17 -33.26
C ARG A 4 13.38 -0.03 -31.89
N ALA A 5 14.15 -0.39 -30.86
CA ALA A 5 13.66 -0.50 -29.48
C ALA A 5 13.36 0.88 -28.86
N THR A 6 14.21 1.88 -29.16
CA THR A 6 14.02 3.26 -28.72
C THR A 6 12.85 3.95 -29.44
N GLN A 7 12.64 3.67 -30.73
CA GLN A 7 11.43 4.11 -31.46
C GLN A 7 10.15 3.38 -30.99
N ALA A 8 10.25 2.11 -30.57
CA ALA A 8 9.13 1.39 -29.98
C ALA A 8 8.74 1.94 -28.60
N PHE A 9 9.71 2.32 -27.77
CA PHE A 9 9.47 2.94 -26.45
C PHE A 9 8.95 4.39 -26.55
N ALA A 10 9.50 5.20 -27.46
CA ALA A 10 8.97 6.54 -27.74
C ALA A 10 7.55 6.48 -28.32
N GLY A 11 7.27 5.47 -29.17
CA GLY A 11 5.93 5.18 -29.68
C GLY A 11 4.96 4.67 -28.61
N LEU A 12 5.44 3.92 -27.60
CA LEU A 12 4.65 3.48 -26.45
C LEU A 12 4.31 4.64 -25.51
N ASN A 13 5.24 5.56 -25.25
CA ASN A 13 4.99 6.75 -24.43
C ASN A 13 4.05 7.75 -25.14
N GLN A 14 4.23 7.96 -26.45
CA GLN A 14 3.32 8.81 -27.25
C GLN A 14 1.93 8.17 -27.42
N ARG A 15 1.81 6.85 -27.60
CA ARG A 15 0.50 6.16 -27.56
C ARG A 15 -0.11 6.16 -26.17
N PHE A 16 0.70 6.04 -25.12
CA PHE A 16 0.20 6.13 -23.75
C PHE A 16 -0.42 7.52 -23.48
N HIS A 17 0.28 8.59 -23.84
CA HIS A 17 -0.26 9.94 -23.74
C HIS A 17 -1.50 10.16 -24.63
N ARG A 18 -1.43 9.80 -25.92
CA ARG A 18 -2.49 10.06 -26.91
C ARG A 18 -3.73 9.18 -26.71
N ASP A 19 -3.57 7.94 -26.29
CA ASP A 19 -4.65 6.94 -26.23
C ASP A 19 -5.19 6.74 -24.79
N TYR A 20 -4.49 7.21 -23.74
CA TYR A 20 -4.90 7.06 -22.32
C TYR A 20 -5.12 8.39 -21.57
N LEU A 21 -4.43 9.47 -21.93
CA LEU A 21 -4.51 10.77 -21.23
C LEU A 21 -5.26 11.84 -22.02
N ASP A 22 -5.04 11.94 -23.34
CA ASP A 22 -5.61 13.00 -24.20
C ASP A 22 -7.16 12.90 -24.38
N PRO A 23 -7.78 11.72 -24.55
CA PRO A 23 -9.24 11.60 -24.62
C PRO A 23 -9.90 11.91 -23.26
N THR A 24 -9.20 11.60 -22.17
CA THR A 24 -9.62 11.83 -20.78
C THR A 24 -9.57 13.31 -20.42
N LEU A 25 -8.57 14.05 -20.92
CA LEU A 25 -8.44 15.50 -20.72
C LEU A 25 -9.33 16.32 -21.68
N GLN A 26 -9.47 15.90 -22.95
CA GLN A 26 -10.32 16.59 -23.93
C GLN A 26 -11.84 16.38 -23.68
N SER A 27 -12.26 15.26 -23.08
CA SER A 27 -13.66 15.05 -22.71
C SER A 27 -14.06 15.86 -21.48
N VAL A 28 -13.16 15.98 -20.49
CA VAL A 28 -13.31 16.84 -19.30
C VAL A 28 -13.37 18.33 -19.69
N ALA A 29 -12.61 18.75 -20.71
CA ALA A 29 -12.59 20.14 -21.16
C ALA A 29 -13.81 20.55 -22.04
N ARG A 30 -14.53 19.60 -22.66
CA ARG A 30 -15.59 19.92 -23.64
C ARG A 30 -17.02 19.88 -23.11
N HIS A 31 -17.31 19.27 -21.96
CA HIS A 31 -18.69 18.99 -21.54
C HIS A 31 -18.94 19.27 -20.06
N SER A 32 -19.01 20.55 -19.69
CA SER A 32 -19.33 21.02 -18.33
C SER A 32 -20.81 20.89 -17.93
N GLY A 33 -21.61 20.06 -18.62
CA GLY A 33 -23.08 20.00 -18.43
C GLY A 33 -23.73 18.62 -18.26
N GLN A 34 -23.03 17.50 -18.52
CA GLN A 34 -23.60 16.14 -18.45
C GLN A 34 -22.69 15.14 -17.69
N LEU A 35 -22.11 15.60 -16.58
CA LEU A 35 -21.02 14.95 -15.84
C LEU A 35 -21.40 13.72 -15.00
N ARG A 36 -22.68 13.38 -14.84
CA ARG A 36 -23.08 12.29 -13.94
C ARG A 36 -23.01 10.93 -14.62
N ASP A 37 -23.82 10.71 -15.65
CA ASP A 37 -23.97 9.37 -16.25
C ASP A 37 -22.75 8.97 -17.10
N GLN A 38 -22.08 9.96 -17.71
CA GLN A 38 -20.86 9.72 -18.48
C GLN A 38 -19.66 9.42 -17.57
N THR A 39 -19.50 10.09 -16.43
CA THR A 39 -18.38 9.80 -15.49
C THR A 39 -18.56 8.43 -14.81
N VAL A 40 -19.79 8.01 -14.53
CA VAL A 40 -20.11 6.66 -14.04
C VAL A 40 -19.78 5.59 -15.09
N GLN A 41 -20.16 5.83 -16.35
CA GLN A 41 -19.86 4.91 -17.44
C GLN A 41 -18.37 4.88 -17.78
N ILE A 42 -17.67 6.02 -17.79
CA ILE A 42 -16.24 6.14 -18.07
C ILE A 42 -15.42 5.55 -16.92
N GLY A 43 -15.74 5.84 -15.66
CA GLY A 43 -15.05 5.28 -14.50
C GLY A 43 -15.25 3.76 -14.37
N SER A 44 -16.47 3.26 -14.61
CA SER A 44 -16.74 1.82 -14.62
C SER A 44 -16.19 1.12 -15.87
N ALA A 45 -16.12 1.78 -17.03
CA ALA A 45 -15.49 1.23 -18.23
C ALA A 45 -13.95 1.25 -18.11
N ALA A 46 -13.37 2.28 -17.52
CA ALA A 46 -11.94 2.36 -17.20
C ALA A 46 -11.56 1.32 -16.14
N GLY A 47 -12.35 1.18 -15.07
CA GLY A 47 -12.16 0.13 -14.06
C GLY A 47 -12.34 -1.28 -14.61
N ARG A 48 -13.34 -1.52 -15.47
CA ARG A 48 -13.52 -2.81 -16.16
C ARG A 48 -12.44 -3.08 -17.20
N SER A 49 -11.97 -2.08 -17.92
CA SER A 49 -10.86 -2.18 -18.89
C SER A 49 -9.53 -2.41 -18.19
N LEU A 50 -9.25 -1.73 -17.07
CA LEU A 50 -8.06 -1.96 -16.23
C LEU A 50 -8.10 -3.34 -15.58
N LYS A 51 -9.25 -3.75 -15.03
CA LYS A 51 -9.44 -5.11 -14.51
C LYS A 51 -9.26 -6.15 -15.62
N HIS A 52 -9.91 -5.95 -16.78
CA HIS A 52 -9.81 -6.87 -17.92
C HIS A 52 -8.38 -6.92 -18.45
N ARG A 53 -7.66 -5.79 -18.55
CA ARG A 53 -6.27 -5.72 -19.01
C ARG A 53 -5.25 -6.16 -17.96
N ALA A 54 -5.54 -6.06 -16.67
CA ALA A 54 -4.70 -6.64 -15.60
C ALA A 54 -4.91 -8.15 -15.51
N LEU A 55 -6.16 -8.62 -15.65
CA LEU A 55 -6.48 -10.04 -15.81
C LEU A 55 -5.96 -10.60 -17.13
N GLN A 56 -5.96 -9.81 -18.20
CA GLN A 56 -5.39 -10.16 -19.49
C GLN A 56 -3.88 -10.06 -19.44
N SER A 57 -3.27 -9.10 -18.75
CA SER A 57 -1.82 -9.12 -18.47
C SER A 57 -1.44 -10.30 -17.61
N TRP A 58 -2.25 -10.70 -16.62
CA TRP A 58 -2.02 -11.92 -15.86
C TRP A 58 -2.21 -13.16 -16.75
N SER A 59 -3.26 -13.20 -17.56
CA SER A 59 -3.55 -14.27 -18.52
C SER A 59 -2.51 -14.35 -19.62
N ASP A 60 -1.97 -13.22 -20.09
CA ASP A 60 -0.94 -13.09 -21.12
C ASP A 60 0.42 -13.37 -20.49
N SER A 61 0.65 -12.98 -19.24
CA SER A 61 1.82 -13.40 -18.46
C SER A 61 1.79 -14.90 -18.29
N VAL A 62 0.62 -15.51 -17.97
CA VAL A 62 0.40 -16.96 -17.81
C VAL A 62 0.44 -17.71 -19.16
N ALA A 63 -0.09 -17.13 -20.23
CA ALA A 63 -0.13 -17.70 -21.58
C ALA A 63 1.18 -17.53 -22.34
N ASN A 64 1.99 -16.51 -22.01
CA ASN A 64 3.34 -16.30 -22.53
C ASN A 64 4.43 -16.79 -21.57
N LEU A 65 4.10 -17.63 -20.56
CA LEU A 65 5.12 -18.30 -19.75
C LEU A 65 5.87 -19.27 -20.67
N PRO A 66 7.15 -19.02 -21.02
CA PRO A 66 7.84 -19.83 -22.02
C PRO A 66 8.25 -21.22 -21.48
N SER A 67 7.90 -21.55 -20.23
CA SER A 67 8.24 -22.79 -19.56
C SER A 67 7.47 -22.94 -18.25
N GLY A 68 7.31 -24.18 -17.76
CA GLY A 68 6.71 -24.47 -16.45
C GLY A 68 7.38 -23.77 -15.26
N ARG A 69 8.59 -23.23 -15.43
CA ARG A 69 9.33 -22.47 -14.39
C ARG A 69 8.68 -21.11 -14.09
N ALA A 70 8.22 -20.40 -15.11
CA ALA A 70 7.57 -19.11 -14.92
C ALA A 70 6.17 -19.30 -14.30
N THR A 71 5.50 -20.44 -14.56
CA THR A 71 4.23 -20.83 -13.92
C THR A 71 4.43 -21.11 -12.45
N LEU A 72 5.46 -21.87 -12.10
CA LEU A 72 5.80 -22.16 -10.71
C LEU A 72 6.17 -20.89 -9.94
N ALA A 73 6.94 -19.97 -10.54
CA ALA A 73 7.26 -18.68 -9.91
C ALA A 73 5.99 -17.86 -9.62
N ALA A 74 5.04 -17.79 -10.54
CA ALA A 74 3.76 -17.12 -10.34
C ALA A 74 2.91 -17.78 -9.23
N VAL A 75 2.90 -19.12 -9.15
CA VAL A 75 2.26 -19.87 -8.06
C VAL A 75 2.92 -19.55 -6.71
N GLY A 76 4.26 -19.54 -6.66
CA GLY A 76 5.03 -19.14 -5.49
C GLY A 76 4.66 -17.75 -4.99
N GLN A 77 4.63 -16.76 -5.89
CA GLN A 77 4.23 -15.39 -5.55
C GLN A 77 2.80 -15.36 -5.01
N THR A 78 1.89 -16.09 -5.64
CA THR A 78 0.48 -16.15 -5.21
C THR A 78 0.37 -16.69 -3.79
N LEU A 79 0.96 -17.86 -3.52
CA LEU A 79 0.95 -18.47 -2.18
C LEU A 79 1.59 -17.55 -1.14
N GLN A 80 2.72 -16.93 -1.50
CA GLN A 80 3.41 -15.99 -0.63
C GLN A 80 2.54 -14.78 -0.29
N GLN A 81 1.83 -14.18 -1.24
CA GLN A 81 1.00 -13.00 -0.98
C GLN A 81 -0.31 -13.34 -0.27
N VAL A 82 -0.87 -14.54 -0.47
CA VAL A 82 -1.98 -15.03 0.36
C VAL A 82 -1.56 -15.07 1.84
N ALA A 83 -0.40 -15.66 2.12
CA ALA A 83 0.12 -15.72 3.49
C ALA A 83 0.53 -14.33 4.00
N ASN A 84 1.39 -13.62 3.28
CA ASN A 84 2.06 -12.41 3.75
C ASN A 84 1.23 -11.13 3.59
N CYS A 85 0.13 -11.16 2.84
CA CYS A 85 -0.76 -10.01 2.68
C CYS A 85 -2.21 -10.36 3.03
N GLY A 86 -2.75 -11.45 2.50
CA GLY A 86 -4.14 -11.84 2.71
C GLY A 86 -4.46 -12.07 4.19
N LEU A 87 -3.74 -12.97 4.85
CA LEU A 87 -3.96 -13.27 6.28
C LEU A 87 -3.76 -12.02 7.18
N PRO A 88 -2.69 -11.23 7.02
CA PRO A 88 -2.56 -9.93 7.69
C PRO A 88 -3.72 -8.98 7.48
N THR A 89 -4.24 -8.89 6.24
CA THR A 89 -5.37 -8.00 5.93
C THR A 89 -6.63 -8.47 6.63
N LEU A 90 -6.89 -9.78 6.62
CA LEU A 90 -8.03 -10.38 7.30
C LEU A 90 -7.98 -10.05 8.80
N ALA A 91 -6.84 -10.33 9.44
CA ALA A 91 -6.64 -10.05 10.86
C ALA A 91 -6.81 -8.55 11.18
N ALA A 92 -6.21 -7.68 10.37
CA ALA A 92 -6.30 -6.24 10.53
C ALA A 92 -7.74 -5.72 10.41
N GLU A 93 -8.51 -6.20 9.42
CA GLU A 93 -9.90 -5.80 9.21
C GLU A 93 -10.84 -6.32 10.31
N VAL A 94 -10.60 -7.53 10.82
CA VAL A 94 -11.32 -8.06 12.00
C VAL A 94 -11.05 -7.19 13.22
N VAL A 95 -9.78 -6.88 13.49
CA VAL A 95 -9.37 -5.99 14.61
C VAL A 95 -10.00 -4.61 14.44
N PHE A 96 -9.92 -4.02 13.24
CA PHE A 96 -10.52 -2.73 12.93
C PHE A 96 -12.00 -2.65 13.31
N MET A 97 -12.80 -3.57 12.77
CA MET A 97 -14.25 -3.48 12.93
C MET A 97 -14.68 -3.80 14.37
N HIS A 98 -14.05 -4.78 15.03
CA HIS A 98 -14.34 -5.04 16.44
C HIS A 98 -13.93 -3.88 17.35
N THR A 99 -12.73 -3.32 17.15
CA THR A 99 -12.26 -2.16 17.93
C THR A 99 -13.17 -0.96 17.73
N TYR A 100 -13.59 -0.68 16.49
CA TYR A 100 -14.56 0.37 16.24
C TYR A 100 -15.88 0.12 16.98
N SER A 101 -16.49 -1.06 16.82
CA SER A 101 -17.77 -1.38 17.48
C SER A 101 -17.67 -1.29 19.01
N LEU A 102 -16.52 -1.63 19.59
CA LEU A 102 -16.28 -1.49 21.03
C LEU A 102 -16.11 -0.03 21.46
N LEU A 103 -15.29 0.76 20.74
CA LEU A 103 -14.99 2.14 21.10
C LEU A 103 -16.18 3.07 20.86
N ALA A 104 -16.84 2.93 19.71
CA ALA A 104 -18.00 3.73 19.32
C ALA A 104 -19.12 3.65 20.37
N ASN A 105 -19.41 2.44 20.87
CA ASN A 105 -20.45 2.19 21.88
C ASN A 105 -20.01 2.44 23.34
N SER A 106 -18.78 2.91 23.57
CA SER A 106 -18.23 3.11 24.92
C SER A 106 -17.73 4.53 25.15
N ILE A 107 -16.41 4.74 25.18
CA ILE A 107 -15.78 6.02 25.51
C ILE A 107 -16.15 7.09 24.48
N ALA A 108 -16.26 6.73 23.20
CA ALA A 108 -16.62 7.68 22.14
C ALA A 108 -18.03 8.26 22.32
N GLN A 109 -19.03 7.41 22.62
CA GLN A 109 -20.40 7.88 22.86
C GLN A 109 -20.53 8.63 24.20
N LYS A 110 -19.84 8.16 25.26
CA LYS A 110 -20.00 8.71 26.61
C LYS A 110 -19.17 9.98 26.87
N ASN A 111 -18.00 10.08 26.26
CA ASN A 111 -17.08 11.20 26.44
C ASN A 111 -16.20 11.42 25.20
N PRO A 112 -16.69 12.16 24.19
CA PRO A 112 -15.94 12.47 22.97
C PRO A 112 -14.58 13.15 23.22
N GLN A 113 -14.45 13.94 24.29
CA GLN A 113 -13.19 14.59 24.66
C GLN A 113 -12.15 13.61 25.20
N ALA A 114 -12.59 12.61 25.99
CA ALA A 114 -11.71 11.53 26.42
C ALA A 114 -11.25 10.67 25.23
N ALA A 115 -12.12 10.43 24.25
CA ALA A 115 -11.75 9.74 23.01
C ALA A 115 -10.70 10.53 22.21
N LEU A 116 -10.84 11.86 22.12
CA LEU A 116 -9.83 12.73 21.51
C LEU A 116 -8.49 12.69 22.28
N GLY A 117 -8.53 12.71 23.62
CA GLY A 117 -7.34 12.58 24.45
C GLY A 117 -6.60 11.26 24.20
N LEU A 118 -7.32 10.15 24.13
CA LEU A 118 -6.76 8.84 23.77
C LEU A 118 -6.15 8.86 22.36
N GLN A 119 -6.85 9.46 21.39
CA GLN A 119 -6.33 9.62 20.03
C GLN A 119 -5.00 10.38 20.01
N ALA A 120 -4.88 11.49 20.76
CA ALA A 120 -3.63 12.25 20.85
C ALA A 120 -2.47 11.39 21.39
N VAL A 121 -2.72 10.58 22.42
CA VAL A 121 -1.72 9.65 22.96
C VAL A 121 -1.28 8.62 21.93
N VAL A 122 -2.22 7.99 21.21
CA VAL A 122 -1.90 7.00 20.17
C VAL A 122 -1.10 7.65 19.02
N SER A 123 -1.50 8.84 18.57
CA SER A 123 -0.78 9.61 17.55
C SER A 123 0.65 9.94 17.97
N MET A 124 0.87 10.39 19.22
CA MET A 124 2.21 10.66 19.73
C MET A 124 3.06 9.40 19.82
N ALA A 125 2.50 8.27 20.30
CA ALA A 125 3.21 7.00 20.35
C ALA A 125 3.61 6.48 18.97
N SER A 126 2.73 6.67 17.97
CA SER A 126 2.97 6.37 16.56
C SER A 126 4.16 7.16 16.01
N ILE A 127 4.17 8.49 16.20
CA ILE A 127 5.30 9.35 15.78
C ILE A 127 6.59 8.99 16.53
N ALA A 128 6.51 8.79 17.84
CA ALA A 128 7.65 8.42 18.67
C ALA A 128 8.29 7.11 18.18
N SER A 129 7.49 6.13 17.76
CA SER A 129 8.01 4.87 17.20
C SER A 129 8.86 5.09 15.95
N HIS A 130 8.48 6.02 15.07
CA HIS A 130 9.33 6.36 13.91
C HIS A 130 10.68 6.96 14.31
N VAL A 131 10.71 7.79 15.34
CA VAL A 131 11.92 8.49 15.80
C VAL A 131 12.83 7.57 16.61
N TYR A 132 12.28 6.79 17.54
CA TYR A 132 13.05 6.02 18.50
C TYR A 132 13.27 4.56 18.10
N VAL A 133 12.50 4.02 17.16
CA VAL A 133 12.65 2.64 16.69
C VAL A 133 13.14 2.60 15.24
N ARG A 134 12.47 3.26 14.30
CA ARG A 134 12.84 3.16 12.88
C ARG A 134 14.15 3.87 12.53
N HIS A 135 14.30 5.15 12.92
CA HIS A 135 15.49 5.93 12.55
C HIS A 135 16.81 5.26 13.00
N PRO A 136 16.97 4.85 14.27
CA PRO A 136 18.21 4.22 14.72
C PRO A 136 18.56 2.95 13.94
N ARG A 137 17.55 2.27 13.38
CA ARG A 137 17.77 1.04 12.63
C ARG A 137 18.34 1.26 11.23
N MET A 138 18.05 2.40 10.62
CA MET A 138 18.70 2.83 9.37
C MET A 138 20.15 3.27 9.58
N ASP A 139 20.46 3.75 10.79
CA ASP A 139 21.78 4.29 11.14
C ASP A 139 22.72 3.22 11.75
N ARG A 140 22.31 1.94 11.79
CA ARG A 140 23.05 0.84 12.43
C ARG A 140 24.47 0.62 11.89
N LEU A 141 24.73 0.99 10.64
CA LEU A 141 26.06 0.89 10.02
C LEU A 141 26.89 2.18 10.15
N GLY A 142 26.39 3.20 10.87
CA GLY A 142 27.12 4.43 11.14
C GLY A 142 27.59 5.14 9.85
N ALA A 143 28.91 5.36 9.73
CA ALA A 143 29.52 6.06 8.60
C ALA A 143 29.48 5.26 7.28
N ASP A 144 29.25 3.94 7.31
CA ASP A 144 29.15 3.07 6.14
C ASP A 144 27.76 3.15 5.47
N SER A 145 27.22 4.38 5.32
CA SER A 145 25.90 4.62 4.71
C SER A 145 25.81 4.18 3.24
N THR A 146 26.93 3.81 2.62
CA THR A 146 26.98 3.34 1.23
C THR A 146 26.09 2.11 0.99
N VAL A 147 25.98 1.19 1.96
CA VAL A 147 25.11 0.00 1.86
C VAL A 147 23.64 0.41 1.81
N ALA A 148 23.22 1.32 2.68
CA ALA A 148 21.86 1.83 2.71
C ALA A 148 21.51 2.56 1.42
N VAL A 149 22.43 3.38 0.90
CA VAL A 149 22.24 4.13 -0.34
C VAL A 149 22.16 3.20 -1.54
N ARG A 150 23.08 2.23 -1.64
CA ARG A 150 23.06 1.21 -2.70
C ARG A 150 21.77 0.41 -2.69
N GLY A 151 21.34 -0.07 -1.53
CA GLY A 151 20.05 -0.76 -1.38
C GLY A 151 18.88 0.14 -1.77
N HIS A 152 18.87 1.40 -1.35
CA HIS A 152 17.78 2.35 -1.66
C HIS A 152 17.56 2.51 -3.16
N PHE A 153 18.64 2.63 -3.93
CA PHE A 153 18.59 2.88 -5.37
C PHE A 153 18.74 1.63 -6.25
N GLY A 154 18.85 0.44 -5.65
CA GLY A 154 19.03 -0.79 -6.40
C GLY A 154 20.38 -0.91 -7.11
N LEU A 155 21.46 -0.41 -6.50
CA LEU A 155 22.78 -0.30 -7.13
C LEU A 155 23.71 -1.46 -6.70
N SER A 156 24.36 -2.07 -7.69
CA SER A 156 25.46 -3.00 -7.42
C SER A 156 26.70 -2.26 -6.89
N THR A 157 27.68 -2.99 -6.33
CA THR A 157 28.97 -2.40 -5.93
C THR A 157 29.67 -1.74 -7.13
N GLN A 158 29.60 -2.38 -8.29
CA GLN A 158 30.20 -1.88 -9.53
C GLN A 158 29.53 -0.57 -9.97
N ASP A 159 28.20 -0.51 -9.95
CA ASP A 159 27.45 0.70 -10.33
C ASP A 159 27.76 1.87 -9.39
N TRP A 160 27.88 1.61 -8.10
CA TRP A 160 28.27 2.61 -7.11
C TRP A 160 29.69 3.14 -7.35
N ASN A 161 30.64 2.22 -7.58
CA ASN A 161 32.04 2.56 -7.81
C ASN A 161 32.25 3.30 -9.14
N ALA A 162 31.37 3.11 -10.13
CA ALA A 162 31.39 3.85 -11.38
C ALA A 162 30.89 5.31 -11.24
N LYS A 163 30.16 5.66 -10.17
CA LYS A 163 29.68 7.04 -9.94
C LYS A 163 30.80 7.95 -9.44
N SER A 164 30.74 9.21 -9.86
CA SER A 164 31.60 10.28 -9.34
C SER A 164 31.30 10.59 -7.87
N PRO A 165 32.24 11.21 -7.12
CA PRO A 165 32.00 11.61 -5.73
C PRO A 165 30.75 12.49 -5.57
N ALA A 166 30.55 13.48 -6.45
CA ALA A 166 29.39 14.36 -6.39
C ALA A 166 28.05 13.62 -6.59
N GLU A 167 28.01 12.62 -7.47
CA GLU A 167 26.82 11.78 -7.66
C GLU A 167 26.53 10.92 -6.44
N ARG A 168 27.58 10.35 -5.81
CA ARG A 168 27.45 9.57 -4.58
C ARG A 168 26.90 10.42 -3.44
N ASP A 169 27.41 11.63 -3.26
CA ASP A 169 26.92 12.57 -2.25
C ASP A 169 25.45 12.95 -2.49
N THR A 170 25.09 13.18 -3.75
CA THR A 170 23.71 13.49 -4.14
C THR A 170 22.76 12.34 -3.84
N LEU A 171 23.16 11.09 -4.11
CA LEU A 171 22.36 9.90 -3.79
C LEU A 171 22.24 9.70 -2.28
N SER A 172 23.33 9.87 -1.53
CA SER A 172 23.32 9.81 -0.07
C SER A 172 22.34 10.82 0.54
N HIS A 173 22.39 12.07 0.08
CA HIS A 173 21.46 13.10 0.53
C HIS A 173 20.00 12.76 0.17
N ARG A 174 19.74 12.28 -1.05
CA ARG A 174 18.39 11.86 -1.49
C ARG A 174 17.86 10.71 -0.64
N GLN A 175 18.68 9.70 -0.35
CA GLN A 175 18.28 8.57 0.50
C GLN A 175 17.89 9.04 1.90
N GLN A 176 18.68 9.94 2.51
CA GLN A 176 18.37 10.50 3.83
C GLN A 176 17.07 11.33 3.80
N GLN A 177 16.87 12.13 2.75
CA GLN A 177 15.64 12.90 2.55
C GLN A 177 14.42 11.98 2.40
N ASP A 178 14.52 10.93 1.58
CA ASP A 178 13.46 9.94 1.41
C ASP A 178 13.17 9.19 2.72
N SER A 179 14.19 8.80 3.47
CA SER A 179 14.00 8.21 4.80
C SER A 179 13.25 9.17 5.73
N ARG A 180 13.61 10.46 5.77
CA ARG A 180 12.86 11.46 6.56
C ARG A 180 11.42 11.63 6.06
N ASN A 181 11.20 11.53 4.75
CA ASN A 181 9.85 11.61 4.16
C ASN A 181 8.94 10.46 4.63
N VAL A 182 9.47 9.27 4.92
CA VAL A 182 8.68 8.19 5.54
C VAL A 182 8.10 8.62 6.90
N THR A 183 8.93 9.23 7.76
CA THR A 183 8.47 9.76 9.06
C THR A 183 7.53 10.95 8.87
N ARG A 184 7.82 11.83 7.90
CA ARG A 184 6.93 12.95 7.55
C ARG A 184 5.55 12.44 7.13
N ASN A 185 5.46 11.37 6.35
CA ASN A 185 4.18 10.77 5.94
C ASN A 185 3.37 10.33 7.16
N GLN A 186 4.01 9.71 8.17
CA GLN A 186 3.34 9.38 9.43
C GLN A 186 2.85 10.64 10.15
N VAL A 187 3.72 11.64 10.33
CA VAL A 187 3.34 12.91 11.00
C VAL A 187 2.15 13.58 10.31
N VAL A 188 2.16 13.64 8.97
CA VAL A 188 1.04 14.19 8.18
C VAL A 188 -0.24 13.39 8.42
N ALA A 189 -0.16 12.06 8.40
CA ALA A 189 -1.32 11.20 8.68
C ALA A 189 -1.88 11.46 10.10
N GLU A 190 -1.01 11.58 11.10
CA GLU A 190 -1.41 11.84 12.49
C GLU A 190 -2.03 13.22 12.69
N VAL A 191 -1.51 14.25 12.01
CA VAL A 191 -2.11 15.59 12.03
C VAL A 191 -3.51 15.55 11.41
N MET A 192 -3.70 14.85 10.30
CA MET A 192 -5.02 14.69 9.67
C MET A 192 -5.98 13.93 10.58
N TYR A 193 -5.53 12.84 11.20
CA TYR A 193 -6.30 12.07 12.16
C TYR A 193 -6.74 12.88 13.38
N LEU A 194 -5.83 13.65 13.97
CA LEU A 194 -6.17 14.54 15.08
C LEU A 194 -7.15 15.64 14.64
N GLY A 195 -7.00 16.18 13.44
CA GLY A 195 -7.95 17.14 12.88
C GLY A 195 -9.35 16.56 12.73
N ILE A 196 -9.47 15.35 12.20
CA ILE A 196 -10.75 14.62 12.04
C ILE A 196 -11.36 14.29 13.40
N ALA A 197 -10.56 13.77 14.34
CA ALA A 197 -11.00 13.46 15.70
C ALA A 197 -11.47 14.71 16.46
N SER A 198 -10.74 15.83 16.33
CA SER A 198 -11.09 17.12 16.94
C SER A 198 -12.38 17.68 16.36
N LEU A 199 -12.57 17.56 15.04
CA LEU A 199 -13.81 17.94 14.37
C LEU A 199 -15.01 17.13 14.89
N GLY A 200 -14.84 15.81 15.08
CA GLY A 200 -15.86 14.96 15.69
C GLY A 200 -16.18 15.38 17.12
N ALA A 201 -15.16 15.55 17.96
CA ALA A 201 -15.33 15.98 19.35
C ALA A 201 -16.04 17.35 19.45
N ALA A 202 -15.73 18.30 18.57
CA ALA A 202 -16.39 19.60 18.50
C ALA A 202 -17.88 19.51 18.08
N ARG A 203 -18.25 18.47 17.32
CA ARG A 203 -19.64 18.16 16.94
C ARG A 203 -20.38 17.29 17.98
N GLY A 204 -19.70 16.89 19.06
CA GLY A 204 -20.24 15.92 20.02
C GLY A 204 -20.27 14.48 19.48
N ASP A 205 -19.60 14.20 18.37
CA ASP A 205 -19.52 12.89 17.74
C ASP A 205 -18.15 12.24 18.01
N GLY A 206 -18.10 11.37 19.03
CA GLY A 206 -16.90 10.59 19.32
C GLY A 206 -16.64 9.45 18.34
N ALA A 207 -17.58 9.10 17.45
CA ALA A 207 -17.42 7.97 16.54
C ALA A 207 -16.26 8.18 15.56
N LEU A 208 -15.98 9.44 15.17
CA LEU A 208 -14.79 9.77 14.38
C LEU A 208 -13.49 9.44 15.11
N SER A 209 -13.39 9.75 16.41
CA SER A 209 -12.22 9.35 17.21
C SER A 209 -12.10 7.83 17.31
N ALA A 210 -13.21 7.11 17.55
CA ALA A 210 -13.22 5.65 17.54
C ALA A 210 -12.75 5.06 16.20
N ARG A 211 -13.22 5.63 15.08
CA ARG A 211 -12.82 5.21 13.73
C ARG A 211 -11.33 5.42 13.48
N VAL A 212 -10.79 6.56 13.91
CA VAL A 212 -9.37 6.86 13.75
C VAL A 212 -8.52 5.89 14.57
N ILE A 213 -8.80 5.70 15.86
CA ILE A 213 -8.08 4.76 16.73
C ILE A 213 -8.13 3.34 16.14
N ALA A 214 -9.33 2.89 15.74
CA ALA A 214 -9.50 1.58 15.13
C ALA A 214 -8.66 1.45 13.85
N THR A 215 -8.59 2.50 13.02
CA THR A 215 -7.81 2.51 11.79
C THR A 215 -6.30 2.46 12.04
N GLN A 216 -5.81 3.17 13.05
CA GLN A 216 -4.40 3.07 13.44
C GLN A 216 -4.05 1.66 13.92
N LEU A 217 -4.94 1.05 14.73
CA LEU A 217 -4.76 -0.32 15.17
C LEU A 217 -4.78 -1.31 14.01
N ARG A 218 -5.68 -1.13 13.03
CA ARG A 218 -5.68 -1.88 11.77
C ARG A 218 -4.31 -1.84 11.09
N HIS A 219 -3.72 -0.66 10.96
CA HIS A 219 -2.43 -0.51 10.29
C HIS A 219 -1.28 -1.14 11.07
N PHE A 220 -1.29 -0.97 12.39
CA PHE A 220 -0.33 -1.63 13.27
C PHE A 220 -0.41 -3.16 13.13
N THR A 221 -1.61 -3.73 13.28
CA THR A 221 -1.85 -5.18 13.12
C THR A 221 -1.41 -5.66 11.76
N TYR A 222 -1.80 -4.97 10.68
CA TYR A 222 -1.41 -5.32 9.32
C TYR A 222 0.11 -5.30 9.14
N ALA A 223 0.76 -4.22 9.58
CA ALA A 223 2.19 -4.05 9.38
C ALA A 223 3.02 -5.05 10.18
N VAL A 224 2.69 -5.29 11.45
CA VAL A 224 3.43 -6.25 12.27
C VAL A 224 3.22 -7.67 11.76
N SER A 225 1.97 -8.06 11.47
CA SER A 225 1.67 -9.42 10.99
C SER A 225 2.26 -9.69 9.61
N ARG A 226 2.16 -8.74 8.67
CA ARG A 226 2.78 -8.85 7.34
C ARG A 226 4.30 -9.01 7.43
N GLU A 227 4.96 -8.15 8.19
CA GLU A 227 6.43 -8.24 8.30
C GLU A 227 6.87 -9.48 9.08
N THR A 228 6.08 -9.95 10.05
CA THR A 228 6.36 -11.21 10.76
C THR A 228 6.28 -12.40 9.80
N LEU A 229 5.23 -12.50 8.99
CA LEU A 229 5.08 -13.59 8.04
C LEU A 229 6.14 -13.51 6.92
N GLN A 230 6.46 -12.31 6.43
CA GLN A 230 7.56 -12.11 5.49
C GLN A 230 8.93 -12.42 6.10
N ALA A 231 9.12 -12.23 7.40
CA ALA A 231 10.34 -12.59 8.12
C ALA A 231 10.50 -14.10 8.32
N SER A 232 9.41 -14.87 8.22
CA SER A 232 9.38 -16.32 8.46
C SER A 232 9.20 -17.15 7.19
N LEU A 233 8.64 -16.60 6.12
CA LEU A 233 8.21 -17.35 4.93
C LEU A 233 8.58 -16.64 3.63
N SER A 234 9.30 -17.36 2.76
CA SER A 234 9.40 -17.05 1.33
C SER A 234 9.05 -18.29 0.51
N MET A 235 8.32 -18.10 -0.59
CA MET A 235 8.01 -19.14 -1.57
C MET A 235 8.73 -18.92 -2.91
N THR A 236 9.58 -17.90 -2.97
CA THR A 236 10.08 -17.36 -4.23
C THR A 236 11.55 -17.02 -4.13
N GLY A 237 12.32 -17.47 -5.12
CA GLY A 237 13.76 -17.27 -5.21
C GLY A 237 14.18 -16.67 -6.55
N ILE A 238 15.50 -16.58 -6.74
CA ILE A 238 16.14 -16.07 -7.95
C ILE A 238 17.04 -17.18 -8.50
N LEU A 239 16.88 -17.49 -9.78
CA LEU A 239 17.71 -18.44 -10.53
C LEU A 239 18.71 -17.68 -11.40
N GLY A 240 19.96 -18.13 -11.41
CA GLY A 240 21.03 -17.56 -12.24
C GLY A 240 22.34 -17.30 -11.50
N GLY A 241 22.41 -17.52 -10.18
CA GLY A 241 23.63 -17.42 -9.38
C GLY A 241 24.18 -16.00 -9.21
N LYS A 242 23.50 -14.98 -9.76
CA LYS A 242 23.80 -13.56 -9.54
C LYS A 242 22.82 -13.00 -8.51
N GLU A 243 23.36 -12.29 -7.52
CA GLU A 243 22.56 -11.51 -6.59
C GLU A 243 21.90 -10.33 -7.30
N THR A 244 20.67 -10.00 -6.92
CA THR A 244 20.00 -8.77 -7.38
C THR A 244 20.20 -7.67 -6.36
N SER A 245 20.25 -6.42 -6.84
CA SER A 245 20.36 -5.25 -5.97
C SER A 245 19.00 -4.65 -5.61
N GLY A 246 17.89 -5.22 -6.13
CA GLY A 246 16.54 -4.67 -6.02
C GLY A 246 16.24 -3.70 -7.16
N VAL A 247 14.97 -3.35 -7.32
CA VAL A 247 14.46 -2.48 -8.40
C VAL A 247 15.13 -1.11 -8.36
N ASN A 248 15.64 -0.67 -9.51
CA ASN A 248 16.30 0.63 -9.67
C ASN A 248 15.33 1.84 -9.61
N GLU A 249 15.89 3.05 -9.55
CA GLU A 249 15.12 4.30 -9.45
C GLU A 249 14.14 4.51 -10.63
N ASP A 250 14.56 4.21 -11.85
CA ASP A 250 13.77 4.42 -13.07
C ASP A 250 12.48 3.58 -13.07
N ASN A 251 12.58 2.34 -12.58
CA ASN A 251 11.45 1.41 -12.51
C ASN A 251 10.50 1.71 -11.33
N MET A 252 10.98 2.32 -10.24
CA MET A 252 10.17 2.62 -9.06
C MET A 252 9.04 3.63 -9.33
N ALA A 253 9.26 4.60 -10.21
CA ALA A 253 8.23 5.57 -10.59
C ALA A 253 7.07 4.88 -11.34
N THR A 254 7.40 3.99 -12.28
CA THR A 254 6.43 3.17 -13.02
C THR A 254 5.63 2.27 -12.08
N LEU A 255 6.30 1.60 -11.14
CA LEU A 255 5.62 0.79 -10.12
C LEU A 255 4.66 1.61 -9.26
N GLY A 256 5.04 2.84 -8.88
CA GLY A 256 4.15 3.74 -8.13
C GLY A 256 2.86 4.09 -8.88
N TRP A 257 2.96 4.34 -10.19
CA TRP A 257 1.79 4.56 -11.05
C TRP A 257 0.90 3.32 -11.19
N ILE A 258 1.51 2.16 -11.43
CA ILE A 258 0.79 0.88 -11.53
C ILE A 258 0.07 0.60 -10.20
N TYR A 259 0.75 0.76 -9.07
CA TYR A 259 0.17 0.55 -7.74
C TYR A 259 -0.99 1.51 -7.45
N SER A 260 -0.85 2.78 -7.81
CA SER A 260 -1.92 3.78 -7.70
C SER A 260 -3.15 3.39 -8.52
N ALA A 261 -2.96 3.01 -9.79
CA ALA A 261 -4.05 2.61 -10.67
C ALA A 261 -4.76 1.34 -10.17
N MET A 262 -4.01 0.34 -9.70
CA MET A 262 -4.57 -0.87 -9.10
C MET A 262 -5.35 -0.58 -7.83
N THR A 263 -4.81 0.29 -6.96
CA THR A 263 -5.47 0.72 -5.72
C THR A 263 -6.79 1.40 -6.02
N LEU A 264 -6.80 2.32 -6.98
CA LEU A 264 -8.02 3.02 -7.40
C LEU A 264 -9.07 2.06 -7.95
N ALA A 265 -8.67 1.19 -8.89
CA ALA A 265 -9.57 0.23 -9.53
C ALA A 265 -10.16 -0.75 -8.51
N MET A 266 -9.34 -1.29 -7.61
CA MET A 266 -9.81 -2.23 -6.59
C MET A 266 -10.66 -1.56 -5.53
N GLY A 267 -10.41 -0.29 -5.19
CA GLY A 267 -11.29 0.51 -4.35
C GLY A 267 -12.72 0.58 -4.89
N PHE A 268 -12.89 0.89 -6.18
CA PHE A 268 -14.21 0.90 -6.81
C PHE A 268 -14.89 -0.47 -6.83
N VAL A 269 -14.13 -1.51 -7.20
CA VAL A 269 -14.69 -2.86 -7.24
C VAL A 269 -15.14 -3.27 -5.84
N GLN A 270 -14.32 -3.02 -4.83
CA GLN A 270 -14.64 -3.31 -3.44
C GLN A 270 -15.90 -2.57 -2.97
N ASP A 271 -16.02 -1.28 -3.26
CA ASP A 271 -17.22 -0.49 -2.90
C ASP A 271 -18.50 -1.02 -3.57
N SER A 272 -18.40 -1.48 -4.83
CA SER A 272 -19.53 -2.07 -5.55
C SER A 272 -19.98 -3.42 -4.99
N VAL A 273 -19.07 -4.18 -4.38
CA VAL A 273 -19.34 -5.53 -3.86
C VAL A 273 -19.74 -5.52 -2.38
N ASN A 274 -19.18 -4.60 -1.58
CA ASN A 274 -19.37 -4.56 -0.13
C ASN A 274 -20.84 -4.49 0.32
N GLN A 275 -21.70 -3.78 -0.43
CA GLN A 275 -23.13 -3.71 -0.10
C GLN A 275 -23.88 -5.00 -0.44
N GLY A 276 -23.42 -5.76 -1.44
CA GLY A 276 -24.09 -6.98 -1.90
C GLY A 276 -23.68 -8.25 -1.16
N ILE A 277 -22.60 -8.22 -0.37
CA ILE A 277 -22.14 -9.39 0.38
C ILE A 277 -22.81 -9.53 1.73
N LEU A 278 -23.30 -8.44 2.32
CA LEU A 278 -23.90 -8.50 3.65
C LEU A 278 -25.22 -9.28 3.64
N PRO A 279 -25.54 -10.03 4.71
CA PRO A 279 -26.84 -10.68 4.86
C PRO A 279 -28.00 -9.69 4.68
N ALA A 280 -29.12 -10.18 4.15
CA ALA A 280 -30.30 -9.36 3.87
C ALA A 280 -30.74 -8.56 5.11
N GLY A 281 -31.03 -7.28 4.90
CA GLY A 281 -31.41 -6.34 5.95
C GLY A 281 -30.24 -5.72 6.71
N GLN A 282 -28.99 -6.14 6.51
CA GLN A 282 -27.84 -5.49 7.13
C GLN A 282 -27.27 -4.40 6.23
N THR A 283 -26.76 -3.32 6.83
CA THR A 283 -26.12 -2.22 6.09
C THR A 283 -24.76 -1.86 6.64
N LEU A 284 -23.88 -1.38 5.76
CA LEU A 284 -22.57 -0.83 6.09
C LEU A 284 -22.59 0.68 5.90
N SER A 285 -22.48 1.44 6.99
CA SER A 285 -22.28 2.89 6.98
C SER A 285 -20.94 3.21 7.64
N SER A 286 -19.90 3.23 6.82
CA SER A 286 -18.49 3.09 7.19
C SER A 286 -18.07 3.74 8.53
N PRO A 287 -17.54 2.98 9.51
CA PRO A 287 -17.40 1.51 9.59
C PRO A 287 -18.51 0.82 10.39
N ASP A 288 -19.66 1.49 10.58
CA ASP A 288 -20.77 0.95 11.36
C ASP A 288 -21.54 -0.13 10.60
N LEU A 289 -21.94 -1.17 11.32
CA LEU A 289 -22.70 -2.30 10.81
C LEU A 289 -24.02 -2.35 11.54
N THR A 290 -25.11 -2.15 10.80
CA THR A 290 -26.46 -2.06 11.35
C THR A 290 -27.40 -3.11 10.78
N ASP A 291 -28.44 -3.43 11.53
CA ASP A 291 -29.55 -4.28 11.08
C ASP A 291 -30.60 -3.50 10.26
N ALA A 292 -31.71 -4.16 9.94
CA ALA A 292 -32.80 -3.60 9.14
C ALA A 292 -33.51 -2.42 9.82
N HIS A 293 -33.34 -2.27 11.13
CA HIS A 293 -33.88 -1.19 11.95
C HIS A 293 -32.83 -0.11 12.26
N GLN A 294 -31.69 -0.13 11.55
CA GLN A 294 -30.57 0.79 11.75
C GLN A 294 -29.98 0.72 13.17
N GLN A 295 -30.11 -0.42 13.85
CA GLN A 295 -29.48 -0.66 15.15
C GLN A 295 -28.11 -1.35 14.96
N PRO A 296 -27.09 -1.02 15.77
CA PRO A 296 -25.79 -1.65 15.68
C PRO A 296 -25.87 -3.17 15.88
N LEU A 297 -25.24 -3.94 14.98
CA LEU A 297 -25.14 -5.39 15.11
C LEU A 297 -24.34 -5.77 16.36
N ARG A 298 -24.70 -6.90 16.98
CA ARG A 298 -24.04 -7.43 18.18
C ARG A 298 -23.85 -8.94 18.11
N GLY A 299 -22.99 -9.48 18.98
CA GLY A 299 -22.80 -10.92 19.17
C GLY A 299 -22.37 -11.65 17.90
N GLU A 300 -22.92 -12.85 17.70
CA GLU A 300 -22.58 -13.73 16.58
C GLU A 300 -22.88 -13.10 15.21
N THR A 301 -23.99 -12.35 15.09
CA THR A 301 -24.36 -11.67 13.84
C THR A 301 -23.32 -10.63 13.43
N LEU A 302 -22.84 -9.82 14.38
CA LEU A 302 -21.75 -8.87 14.14
C LEU A 302 -20.48 -9.60 13.70
N ALA A 303 -20.09 -10.65 14.42
CA ALA A 303 -18.87 -11.40 14.14
C ALA A 303 -18.88 -12.01 12.73
N LYS A 304 -20.01 -12.59 12.29
CA LYS A 304 -20.17 -13.15 10.94
C LYS A 304 -20.03 -12.08 9.86
N SER A 305 -20.67 -10.92 10.03
CA SER A 305 -20.63 -9.83 9.05
C SER A 305 -19.25 -9.16 8.97
N ILE A 306 -18.58 -9.01 10.11
CA ILE A 306 -17.18 -8.58 10.18
C ILE A 306 -16.30 -9.56 9.41
N LEU A 307 -16.42 -10.86 9.66
CA LEU A 307 -15.60 -11.88 9.01
C LEU A 307 -15.79 -11.86 7.49
N LEU A 308 -17.04 -11.74 7.03
CA LEU A 308 -17.36 -11.68 5.61
C LEU A 308 -16.75 -10.46 4.92
N LEU A 309 -16.91 -9.27 5.51
CA LEU A 309 -16.29 -8.04 5.00
C LEU A 309 -14.76 -8.10 5.03
N ALA A 310 -14.20 -8.60 6.13
CA ALA A 310 -12.75 -8.75 6.29
C ALA A 310 -12.17 -9.72 5.24
N ALA A 311 -12.85 -10.83 4.97
CA ALA A 311 -12.47 -11.79 3.94
C ALA A 311 -12.52 -11.18 2.54
N THR A 312 -13.58 -10.42 2.22
CA THR A 312 -13.69 -9.73 0.93
C THR A 312 -12.58 -8.69 0.74
N ARG A 313 -12.35 -7.83 1.74
CA ARG A 313 -11.26 -6.83 1.70
C ARG A 313 -9.88 -7.48 1.61
N SER A 314 -9.67 -8.57 2.35
CA SER A 314 -8.47 -9.39 2.27
C SER A 314 -8.23 -9.96 0.88
N GLY A 315 -9.26 -10.50 0.23
CA GLY A 315 -9.19 -11.01 -1.14
C GLY A 315 -8.72 -9.93 -2.13
N PHE A 316 -9.32 -8.74 -2.10
CA PHE A 316 -8.92 -7.65 -2.98
C PHE A 316 -7.50 -7.14 -2.72
N ASN A 317 -7.10 -6.98 -1.46
CA ASN A 317 -5.73 -6.55 -1.13
C ASN A 317 -4.69 -7.60 -1.53
N THR A 318 -5.05 -8.89 -1.42
CA THR A 318 -4.21 -10.00 -1.90
C THR A 318 -4.00 -9.91 -3.40
N LEU A 319 -5.04 -9.67 -4.19
CA LEU A 319 -4.92 -9.50 -5.64
C LEU A 319 -4.01 -8.33 -6.02
N VAL A 320 -4.17 -7.17 -5.38
CA VAL A 320 -3.26 -6.03 -5.58
C VAL A 320 -1.82 -6.42 -5.28
N SER A 321 -1.59 -7.14 -4.18
CA SER A 321 -0.24 -7.54 -3.76
C SER A 321 0.39 -8.63 -4.63
N ILE A 322 -0.43 -9.51 -5.23
CA ILE A 322 0.04 -10.48 -6.23
C ILE A 322 0.54 -9.73 -7.46
N MET A 323 -0.25 -8.80 -7.98
CA MET A 323 0.11 -8.02 -9.17
C MET A 323 1.35 -7.16 -8.92
N ASP A 324 1.36 -6.38 -7.83
CA ASP A 324 2.48 -5.54 -7.41
C ASP A 324 3.76 -6.37 -7.23
N GLY A 325 3.68 -7.46 -6.47
CA GLY A 325 4.81 -8.36 -6.24
C GLY A 325 5.33 -8.98 -7.54
N HIS A 326 4.44 -9.39 -8.45
CA HIS A 326 4.82 -9.96 -9.74
C HIS A 326 5.56 -8.96 -10.62
N VAL A 327 5.01 -7.74 -10.80
CA VAL A 327 5.61 -6.70 -11.63
C VAL A 327 6.95 -6.23 -11.05
N SER A 328 7.00 -5.97 -9.74
CA SER A 328 8.22 -5.56 -9.05
C SER A 328 9.35 -6.59 -9.23
N ARG A 329 9.06 -7.87 -8.98
CA ARG A 329 10.04 -8.94 -9.16
C ARG A 329 10.42 -9.19 -10.62
N HIS A 330 9.50 -8.94 -11.56
CA HIS A 330 9.80 -9.07 -12.97
C HIS A 330 10.85 -8.04 -13.40
N LEU A 331 10.66 -6.77 -13.00
CA LEU A 331 11.60 -5.69 -13.29
C LEU A 331 12.96 -5.93 -12.64
N ASP A 332 13.00 -6.37 -11.38
CA ASP A 332 14.26 -6.71 -10.69
C ASP A 332 15.01 -7.88 -11.37
N ALA A 333 14.27 -8.89 -11.82
CA ALA A 333 14.85 -10.03 -12.50
C ALA A 333 15.38 -9.66 -13.89
N GLU A 334 14.59 -8.91 -14.67
CA GLU A 334 14.94 -8.46 -16.02
C GLU A 334 16.20 -7.59 -16.00
N GLN A 335 16.26 -6.57 -15.14
CA GLN A 335 17.42 -5.66 -15.05
C GLN A 335 18.70 -6.39 -14.64
N SER A 336 18.58 -7.45 -13.83
CA SER A 336 19.72 -8.22 -13.33
C SER A 336 20.09 -9.39 -14.25
N GLY A 337 19.34 -9.61 -15.33
CA GLY A 337 19.54 -10.73 -16.25
C GLY A 337 19.32 -12.11 -15.60
N VAL A 338 18.45 -12.17 -14.58
CA VAL A 338 18.10 -13.38 -13.83
C VAL A 338 16.64 -13.77 -14.06
N SER A 339 16.20 -14.90 -13.51
CA SER A 339 14.81 -15.34 -13.60
C SER A 339 14.24 -15.67 -12.24
N GLN A 340 12.94 -15.42 -12.06
CA GLN A 340 12.22 -15.82 -10.84
C GLN A 340 12.03 -17.34 -10.78
N SER A 341 11.98 -17.88 -9.57
CA SER A 341 11.72 -19.29 -9.32
C SER A 341 10.78 -19.53 -8.15
N PHE A 342 10.10 -20.67 -8.17
CA PHE A 342 9.49 -21.21 -6.96
C PHE A 342 10.59 -21.82 -6.09
N GLN A 343 10.79 -21.27 -4.90
CA GLN A 343 11.79 -21.73 -3.96
C GLN A 343 11.26 -21.50 -2.53
N PRO A 344 10.57 -22.50 -1.96
CA PRO A 344 10.12 -22.41 -0.58
C PRO A 344 11.32 -22.39 0.36
N SER A 345 11.34 -21.40 1.25
CA SER A 345 12.33 -21.23 2.31
C SER A 345 11.60 -21.00 3.62
N LEU A 346 11.67 -22.01 4.50
CA LEU A 346 10.94 -22.06 5.78
C LEU A 346 11.75 -22.77 6.88
N PRO A 347 11.87 -22.19 8.08
CA PRO A 347 11.59 -20.80 8.43
C PRO A 347 12.74 -19.87 8.01
N LEU A 348 12.41 -18.71 7.46
CA LEU A 348 13.33 -17.58 7.48
C LEU A 348 13.52 -17.10 8.92
N LYS A 349 14.70 -16.56 9.23
CA LYS A 349 15.05 -16.00 10.55
C LYS A 349 15.26 -14.48 10.49
N ASP A 350 14.50 -13.79 9.64
CA ASP A 350 14.67 -12.36 9.36
C ASP A 350 13.84 -11.46 10.31
N TYR A 351 13.83 -11.75 11.61
CA TYR A 351 12.93 -11.05 12.55
C TYR A 351 13.28 -9.57 12.74
N GLY A 352 14.50 -9.16 12.41
CA GLY A 352 14.90 -7.74 12.38
C GLY A 352 14.03 -6.90 11.43
N ARG A 353 13.47 -7.54 10.39
CA ARG A 353 12.54 -6.94 9.42
C ARG A 353 11.31 -6.31 10.06
N VAL A 354 10.78 -6.88 11.15
CA VAL A 354 9.56 -6.37 11.80
C VAL A 354 9.78 -4.94 12.29
N LEU A 355 10.90 -4.70 12.98
CA LEU A 355 11.23 -3.37 13.49
C LEU A 355 11.68 -2.40 12.39
N ASP A 356 12.26 -2.91 11.31
CA ASP A 356 12.70 -2.11 10.16
C ASP A 356 11.51 -1.62 9.33
N GLN A 357 10.64 -2.54 8.92
CA GLN A 357 9.68 -2.29 7.85
C GLN A 357 8.26 -2.04 8.34
N SER A 358 7.85 -2.49 9.53
CA SER A 358 6.47 -2.31 9.98
C SER A 358 6.11 -0.83 10.14
N LEU A 359 7.03 0.00 10.65
CA LEU A 359 6.77 1.44 10.80
C LEU A 359 6.70 2.17 9.44
N ALA A 360 7.61 1.83 8.51
CA ALA A 360 7.51 2.37 7.16
C ALA A 360 6.19 1.94 6.48
N ARG A 361 5.78 0.67 6.61
CA ARG A 361 4.49 0.19 6.09
C ARG A 361 3.30 0.90 6.74
N MET A 362 3.36 1.10 8.05
CA MET A 362 2.33 1.81 8.82
C MET A 362 2.18 3.26 8.34
N SER A 363 3.28 3.96 8.03
CA SER A 363 3.20 5.31 7.46
C SER A 363 2.53 5.36 6.11
N TRP A 364 2.76 4.35 5.28
CA TRP A 364 2.18 4.26 3.95
C TRP A 364 0.66 4.07 4.02
N SER A 365 0.19 3.11 4.81
CA SER A 365 -1.24 2.84 5.01
C SER A 365 -1.96 3.94 5.80
N SER A 366 -1.27 4.54 6.78
CA SER A 366 -1.81 5.66 7.57
C SER A 366 -2.03 6.90 6.72
N LEU A 367 -1.06 7.29 5.90
CA LEU A 367 -1.22 8.43 4.99
C LEU A 367 -2.41 8.22 4.05
N ALA A 368 -2.50 7.04 3.44
CA ALA A 368 -3.57 6.72 2.50
C ALA A 368 -4.96 6.74 3.15
N SER A 369 -5.09 6.19 4.36
CA SER A 369 -6.38 6.16 5.06
C SER A 369 -6.74 7.53 5.66
N ALA A 370 -5.75 8.29 6.13
CA ALA A 370 -5.98 9.66 6.59
C ALA A 370 -6.47 10.56 5.44
N ALA A 371 -5.86 10.44 4.26
CA ALA A 371 -6.31 11.14 3.06
C ALA A 371 -7.73 10.72 2.65
N ASN A 372 -8.04 9.42 2.69
CA ASN A 372 -9.38 8.90 2.44
C ASN A 372 -10.43 9.47 3.39
N MET A 373 -10.16 9.45 4.70
CA MET A 373 -11.09 9.97 5.71
C MET A 373 -11.26 11.48 5.61
N ALA A 374 -10.17 12.23 5.41
CA ALA A 374 -10.23 13.67 5.23
C ALA A 374 -11.09 14.03 4.02
N MET A 375 -10.94 13.29 2.91
CA MET A 375 -11.78 13.46 1.73
C MET A 375 -13.25 13.13 2.03
N GLY A 376 -13.51 12.05 2.77
CA GLY A 376 -14.85 11.69 3.23
C GLY A 376 -15.51 12.81 4.05
N GLU A 377 -14.77 13.42 4.98
CA GLU A 377 -15.27 14.53 5.80
C GLU A 377 -15.51 15.83 5.02
N LEU A 378 -14.72 16.10 3.98
CA LEU A 378 -14.92 17.24 3.08
C LEU A 378 -16.20 17.04 2.26
N VAL A 379 -16.32 15.89 1.62
CA VAL A 379 -17.41 15.51 0.72
C VAL A 379 -18.75 15.37 1.49
N ALA A 380 -18.73 14.86 2.72
CA ALA A 380 -19.94 14.74 3.54
C ALA A 380 -20.65 16.09 3.79
N ARG A 381 -19.93 17.22 3.69
CA ARG A 381 -20.50 18.56 3.88
C ARG A 381 -21.34 19.03 2.68
N ASP A 382 -21.03 18.56 1.47
CA ASP A 382 -21.55 19.13 0.22
C ASP A 382 -22.68 18.31 -0.41
N ARG A 383 -23.27 17.35 0.33
CA ARG A 383 -24.35 16.43 -0.16
C ARG A 383 -24.04 15.79 -1.53
N VAL A 384 -22.77 15.50 -1.77
CA VAL A 384 -22.32 14.87 -3.01
C VAL A 384 -22.81 13.43 -3.10
N SER A 385 -23.00 12.95 -4.33
CA SER A 385 -23.53 11.60 -4.54
C SER A 385 -22.61 10.54 -3.92
N PRO A 386 -23.15 9.41 -3.39
CA PRO A 386 -22.34 8.35 -2.79
C PRO A 386 -21.24 7.83 -3.73
N MET A 387 -21.51 7.81 -5.03
CA MET A 387 -20.53 7.40 -6.04
C MET A 387 -19.40 8.40 -6.20
N LEU A 388 -19.68 9.71 -6.21
CA LEU A 388 -18.62 10.72 -6.26
C LEU A 388 -17.81 10.73 -4.95
N ALA A 389 -18.47 10.51 -3.81
CA ALA A 389 -17.81 10.36 -2.52
C ALA A 389 -16.83 9.17 -2.51
N SER A 390 -17.29 8.00 -2.99
CA SER A 390 -16.44 6.81 -3.19
C SER A 390 -15.30 7.11 -4.17
N PHE A 391 -15.57 7.81 -5.28
CA PHE A 391 -14.53 8.14 -6.26
C PHE A 391 -13.43 9.01 -5.67
N LEU A 392 -13.80 10.09 -4.98
CA LEU A 392 -12.86 11.01 -4.37
C LEU A 392 -12.09 10.35 -3.23
N GLY A 393 -12.77 9.56 -2.39
CA GLY A 393 -12.13 8.82 -1.30
C GLY A 393 -11.10 7.80 -1.82
N ASN A 394 -11.48 6.97 -2.79
CA ASN A 394 -10.55 6.00 -3.39
C ASN A 394 -9.45 6.69 -4.20
N GLY A 395 -9.75 7.81 -4.87
CA GLY A 395 -8.78 8.67 -5.54
C GLY A 395 -7.73 9.23 -4.58
N ALA A 396 -8.15 9.71 -3.40
CA ALA A 396 -7.25 10.18 -2.35
C ALA A 396 -6.35 9.06 -1.81
N THR A 397 -6.92 7.87 -1.57
CA THR A 397 -6.15 6.67 -1.18
C THR A 397 -5.09 6.34 -2.23
N ALA A 398 -5.49 6.25 -3.50
CA ALA A 398 -4.62 5.87 -4.60
C ALA A 398 -3.49 6.88 -4.82
N ALA A 399 -3.81 8.18 -4.80
CA ALA A 399 -2.83 9.25 -4.91
C ALA A 399 -1.81 9.21 -3.78
N ALA A 400 -2.26 9.10 -2.52
CA ALA A 400 -1.39 8.98 -1.36
C ALA A 400 -0.49 7.74 -1.44
N MET A 401 -1.05 6.59 -1.82
CA MET A 401 -0.27 5.36 -1.99
C MET A 401 0.76 5.49 -3.11
N GLY A 402 0.37 6.00 -4.28
CA GLY A 402 1.25 6.15 -5.44
C GLY A 402 2.39 7.14 -5.21
N LEU A 403 2.09 8.31 -4.64
CA LEU A 403 3.11 9.33 -4.34
C LEU A 403 4.14 8.85 -3.32
N ALA A 404 3.71 8.07 -2.32
CA ALA A 404 4.60 7.50 -1.31
C ALA A 404 5.30 6.21 -1.77
N TYR A 405 4.84 5.56 -2.85
CA TYR A 405 5.30 4.22 -3.25
C TYR A 405 6.82 4.16 -3.41
N ARG A 406 7.41 5.07 -4.20
CA ARG A 406 8.85 5.11 -4.47
C ARG A 406 9.63 5.20 -3.16
N THR A 407 9.36 6.24 -2.38
CA THR A 407 10.05 6.51 -1.11
C THR A 407 9.96 5.33 -0.13
N ILE A 408 8.78 4.71 0.00
CA ILE A 408 8.56 3.60 0.93
C ILE A 408 9.28 2.33 0.46
N ASN A 409 9.11 1.95 -0.81
CA ASN A 409 9.70 0.71 -1.33
C ASN A 409 11.22 0.80 -1.43
N GLN A 410 11.78 1.94 -1.85
CA GLN A 410 13.22 2.16 -1.79
C GLN A 410 13.76 2.09 -0.36
N THR A 411 13.02 2.62 0.63
CA THR A 411 13.38 2.46 2.05
C THR A 411 13.32 0.99 2.50
N PHE A 412 12.39 0.17 1.99
CA PHE A 412 12.39 -1.27 2.26
C PHE A 412 13.64 -1.97 1.71
N GLN A 413 14.10 -1.61 0.51
CA GLN A 413 15.33 -2.14 -0.07
C GLN A 413 16.55 -1.73 0.76
N ALA A 414 16.61 -0.47 1.19
CA ALA A 414 17.68 0.03 2.06
C ALA A 414 17.71 -0.72 3.41
N HIS A 415 16.56 -0.92 4.06
CA HIS A 415 16.48 -1.72 5.29
C HIS A 415 16.96 -3.16 5.09
N ALA A 416 16.60 -3.79 3.97
CA ALA A 416 17.04 -5.15 3.67
C ALA A 416 18.56 -5.21 3.48
N ALA A 417 19.13 -4.29 2.70
CA ALA A 417 20.57 -4.20 2.48
C ALA A 417 21.36 -3.97 3.79
N VAL A 418 20.92 -3.00 4.61
CA VAL A 418 21.54 -2.72 5.91
C VAL A 418 21.49 -3.94 6.82
N ARG A 419 20.35 -4.62 6.88
CA ARG A 419 20.18 -5.79 7.75
C ARG A 419 21.05 -6.95 7.30
N ASN A 420 21.10 -7.25 6.00
CA ASN A 420 21.99 -8.28 5.46
C ASN A 420 23.46 -8.00 5.82
N ALA A 421 23.92 -6.75 5.71
CA ALA A 421 25.29 -6.38 6.06
C ALA A 421 25.58 -6.41 7.57
N VAL A 422 24.57 -6.29 8.44
CA VAL A 422 24.74 -6.45 9.89
C VAL A 422 24.78 -7.93 10.28
N ASP A 423 23.91 -8.74 9.68
CA ASP A 423 23.76 -10.16 10.02
C ASP A 423 24.87 -11.02 9.39
N ASP A 424 25.45 -10.58 8.26
CA ASP A 424 26.59 -11.20 7.57
C ASP A 424 27.61 -10.10 7.19
N PRO A 425 28.44 -9.65 8.15
CA PRO A 425 29.38 -8.57 7.91
C PRO A 425 30.41 -9.00 6.85
N PRO A 426 30.75 -8.15 5.88
CA PRO A 426 31.82 -8.46 4.93
C PRO A 426 33.11 -8.79 5.69
N ALA A 427 33.88 -9.75 5.17
CA ALA A 427 35.17 -10.12 5.76
C ALA A 427 36.02 -8.86 5.93
N PRO A 428 36.72 -8.69 7.07
CA PRO A 428 37.60 -7.55 7.26
C PRO A 428 38.68 -7.58 6.18
N ASP A 429 38.84 -6.45 5.49
CA ASP A 429 39.89 -6.22 4.49
C ASP A 429 41.31 -6.34 5.09
#